data_AF-A0A7K4CQ25-F1
#
_entry.id   AF-A0A7K4CQ25-F1
#
_cell.length_a   1.000
_cell.length_b   1.000
_cell.length_c   1.000
_cell.angle_alpha   90.00
_cell.angle_beta   90.00
_cell.angle_gamma   90.00
#
_symmetry.space_group_name_H-M   'P 1'
#
loop_
_entity.id
_entity.type
_entity.pdbx_description
1 polymer ?
#
loop_
_entity_poly.entity_id
_entity_poly.type
_entity_poly.pdbx_seq_one_letter_code
_entity_poly.pdbx_strand_id
1 'polypeptide(L)'
;MRSHIHDAYPKGANWIRWVLCDKPTVEVTSIKTAEKLPPVLDARHGQRDAIVIRVVNDIDGANKATIHVDPRIALARSTVVETDLLERPLPRQLDPRFAASSTRDGYLALQLEFKPHEIRTFKIFKE
;
A
#
# COMPACT_ATOMS: atom_id res chain seq x y z
N MET A 1 17.08 25.91 27.21
CA MET A 1 16.13 24.76 27.19
C MET A 1 14.86 25.18 26.47
N ARG A 2 14.62 24.62 25.28
CA ARG A 2 13.34 24.53 24.54
C ARG A 2 13.61 23.57 23.37
N SER A 3 13.78 22.28 23.67
CA SER A 3 12.77 21.22 23.53
C SER A 3 12.23 21.08 22.09
N HIS A 4 12.86 20.15 21.37
CA HIS A 4 12.25 19.24 20.40
C HIS A 4 11.18 19.82 19.45
N ILE A 5 11.63 20.36 18.32
CA ILE A 5 10.90 20.16 17.08
C ILE A 5 11.24 18.71 16.67
N HIS A 6 10.37 17.77 17.05
CA HIS A 6 10.33 16.47 16.38
C HIS A 6 10.02 16.76 14.93
N ASP A 7 11.08 16.79 14.11
CA ASP A 7 10.95 17.01 12.68
C ASP A 7 9.92 16.02 12.13
N ALA A 8 8.89 16.65 11.58
CA ALA A 8 7.67 16.07 11.10
C ALA A 8 7.94 14.86 10.20
N TYR A 9 7.08 13.85 10.38
CA TYR A 9 6.76 12.86 9.34
C TYR A 9 6.95 13.49 7.95
N PRO A 10 7.73 12.87 7.04
CA PRO A 10 8.02 13.48 5.76
C PRO A 10 6.70 13.79 5.07
N LYS A 11 6.43 15.07 4.81
CA LYS A 11 5.31 15.52 3.97
C LYS A 11 5.29 14.60 2.74
N GLY A 12 4.14 14.01 2.41
CA GLY A 12 3.97 12.82 1.54
C GLY A 12 4.65 12.83 0.15
N ALA A 13 5.30 13.92 -0.25
CA ALA A 13 6.05 14.09 -1.50
C ALA A 13 7.35 13.26 -1.63
N ASN A 14 7.70 12.37 -0.69
CA ASN A 14 8.94 11.57 -0.81
C ASN A 14 8.81 10.13 -0.32
N TRP A 15 7.59 9.58 -0.33
CA TRP A 15 7.38 8.18 0.02
C TRP A 15 7.42 7.24 -1.20
N ILE A 16 7.11 7.76 -2.40
CA ILE A 16 7.09 6.96 -3.64
C ILE A 16 8.46 6.32 -3.90
N ARG A 17 9.57 6.99 -3.58
CA ARG A 17 10.93 6.43 -3.68
C ARG A 17 11.19 5.17 -2.84
N TRP A 18 10.35 4.91 -1.85
CA TRP A 18 10.41 3.73 -0.97
C TRP A 18 9.50 2.60 -1.46
N VAL A 19 8.88 2.77 -2.63
CA VAL A 19 8.13 1.71 -3.30
C VAL A 19 8.70 1.52 -4.69
N LEU A 20 9.15 0.30 -4.98
CA LEU A 20 9.72 -0.07 -6.26
C LEU A 20 8.72 -0.93 -7.02
N CYS A 21 8.57 -0.66 -8.31
CA CYS A 21 7.85 -1.55 -9.22
C CYS A 21 8.86 -2.19 -10.18
N ASP A 22 8.77 -3.51 -10.36
CA ASP A 22 9.60 -4.26 -11.30
C ASP A 22 9.20 -4.05 -12.77
N LYS A 23 8.05 -3.41 -13.03
CA LYS A 23 7.56 -3.06 -14.37
C LYS A 23 7.45 -1.55 -14.54
N PRO A 24 8.07 -0.97 -15.59
CA PRO A 24 8.01 0.48 -15.83
C PRO A 24 6.63 0.97 -16.26
N THR A 25 5.75 0.07 -16.72
CA THR A 25 4.38 0.36 -17.17
C THR A 25 3.37 0.41 -16.02
N VAL A 26 3.81 0.08 -14.80
CA VAL A 26 2.97 0.10 -13.61
C VAL A 26 3.52 1.17 -12.66
N GLU A 27 2.70 2.17 -12.38
CA GLU A 27 3.11 3.36 -11.63
C GLU A 27 2.45 3.40 -10.26
N VAL A 28 3.24 3.74 -9.24
CA VAL A 28 2.74 4.07 -7.90
C VAL A 28 2.36 5.55 -7.87
N THR A 29 1.08 5.83 -8.02
CA THR A 29 0.56 7.21 -8.14
C THR A 29 0.31 7.89 -6.81
N SER A 30 0.16 7.12 -5.72
CA SER A 30 -0.10 7.69 -4.41
C SER A 30 0.39 6.79 -3.29
N ILE A 31 1.02 7.41 -2.29
CA ILE A 31 1.27 6.81 -0.98
C ILE A 31 0.88 7.82 0.07
N LYS A 32 -0.05 7.47 0.94
CA LYS A 32 -0.51 8.34 2.04
C LYS A 32 -0.84 7.53 3.28
N THR A 33 -0.95 8.19 4.42
CA THR A 33 -1.63 7.60 5.58
C THR A 33 -3.11 7.41 5.26
N ALA A 34 -3.67 6.29 5.68
CA ALA A 34 -5.07 6.00 5.53
C ALA A 34 -5.95 7.08 6.19
N GLU A 35 -7.04 7.43 5.52
CA GLU A 35 -8.05 8.27 6.11
C GLU A 35 -8.76 7.52 7.24
N LYS A 36 -8.84 8.18 8.40
CA LYS A 36 -9.72 7.75 9.50
C LYS A 36 -11.13 8.13 9.12
N LEU A 37 -11.76 7.35 8.24
CA LEU A 37 -13.16 7.56 7.89
C LEU A 37 -14.01 7.48 9.18
N PRO A 38 -15.03 8.35 9.34
CA PRO A 38 -15.99 8.25 10.43
C PRO A 38 -16.63 6.85 10.44
N PRO A 39 -16.96 6.29 11.62
CA PRO A 39 -16.98 4.85 11.84
C PRO A 39 -18.13 4.18 11.10
N VAL A 40 -17.83 3.64 9.92
CA VAL A 40 -18.50 2.46 9.37
C VAL A 40 -17.50 1.31 9.48
N LEU A 41 -17.20 0.88 10.70
CA LEU A 41 -16.24 -0.19 10.95
C LEU A 41 -16.80 -1.18 11.96
N ASP A 42 -16.70 -2.46 11.59
CA ASP A 42 -16.72 -3.60 12.50
C ASP A 42 -15.71 -3.36 13.63
N ALA A 43 -16.20 -3.34 14.87
CA ALA A 43 -15.43 -3.03 16.08
C ALA A 43 -14.23 -3.97 16.32
N ARG A 44 -14.17 -5.11 15.64
CA ARG A 44 -13.07 -6.08 15.77
C ARG A 44 -11.77 -5.64 15.08
N HIS A 45 -11.83 -4.70 14.13
CA HIS A 45 -10.70 -4.23 13.34
C HIS A 45 -10.34 -2.77 13.63
N GLY A 46 -10.64 -2.28 14.84
CA GLY A 46 -10.56 -0.87 15.27
C GLY A 46 -9.44 -0.07 14.60
N GLN A 47 -9.72 1.20 14.26
CA GLN A 47 -8.86 2.06 13.43
C GLN A 47 -7.36 1.96 13.76
N ARG A 48 -6.64 1.09 13.05
CA ARG A 48 -5.18 0.97 13.12
C ARG A 48 -4.55 1.94 12.13
N ASP A 49 -3.41 2.51 12.50
CA ASP A 49 -2.62 3.32 11.58
C ASP A 49 -2.25 2.45 10.37
N ALA A 50 -2.69 2.88 9.20
CA ALA A 50 -2.48 2.16 7.95
C ALA A 50 -1.89 3.09 6.90
N ILE A 51 -1.13 2.53 5.97
CA ILE A 51 -0.65 3.22 4.78
C ILE A 51 -1.51 2.78 3.61
N VAL A 52 -1.89 3.74 2.76
CA VAL A 52 -2.58 3.49 1.51
C VAL A 52 -1.61 3.68 0.37
N ILE A 53 -1.54 2.69 -0.51
CA ILE A 53 -0.76 2.71 -1.75
C ILE A 53 -1.73 2.56 -2.91
N ARG A 54 -1.62 3.45 -3.91
CA ARG A 54 -2.35 3.33 -5.17
C ARG A 54 -1.39 3.04 -6.31
N VAL A 55 -1.77 2.09 -7.14
CA VAL A 55 -0.98 1.63 -8.26
C VAL A 55 -1.87 1.61 -9.50
N VAL A 56 -1.33 2.03 -10.64
CA VAL A 56 -2.01 2.04 -11.93
C VAL A 56 -1.19 1.30 -12.98
N ASN A 57 -1.86 0.58 -13.87
CA ASN A 57 -1.26 0.06 -15.09
C ASN A 57 -1.54 1.04 -16.23
N ASP A 58 -0.52 1.75 -16.72
CA ASP A 58 -0.67 2.87 -17.69
C ASP A 58 -0.56 2.42 -19.16
N ILE A 59 -0.92 1.17 -19.44
CA ILE A 59 -0.87 0.60 -20.79
C ILE A 59 -2.18 -0.09 -21.17
N ASP A 60 -2.41 -0.20 -22.48
CA ASP A 60 -3.56 -0.89 -23.08
C ASP A 60 -3.54 -2.43 -22.96
N GLY A 61 -2.58 -2.99 -22.21
CA GLY A 61 -2.38 -4.44 -22.06
C GLY A 61 -2.51 -4.92 -20.62
N ALA A 62 -2.91 -6.19 -20.44
CA ALA A 62 -2.84 -6.85 -19.14
C ALA A 62 -1.37 -7.09 -18.75
N ASN A 63 -1.06 -6.96 -17.47
CA ASN A 63 0.32 -7.04 -17.00
C ASN A 63 0.44 -7.68 -15.62
N LYS A 64 1.59 -8.31 -15.37
CA LYS A 64 1.97 -8.84 -14.06
C LYS A 64 3.15 -8.04 -13.54
N ALA A 65 2.99 -7.46 -12.36
CA ALA A 65 3.99 -6.63 -11.72
C ALA A 65 4.12 -6.97 -10.24
N THR A 66 5.32 -6.79 -9.71
CA THR A 66 5.64 -6.88 -8.30
C THR A 66 5.89 -5.49 -7.74
N ILE A 67 5.14 -5.13 -6.70
CA ILE A 67 5.33 -3.89 -5.96
C ILE A 67 6.08 -4.21 -4.68
N HIS A 68 7.30 -3.69 -4.56
CA HIS A 68 8.14 -3.85 -3.38
C HIS A 68 8.02 -2.62 -2.50
N VAL A 69 7.54 -2.79 -1.27
CA VAL A 69 7.39 -1.72 -0.28
C VAL A 69 8.49 -1.83 0.75
N ASP A 70 9.23 -0.74 0.96
CA ASP A 70 10.37 -0.68 1.89
C ASP A 70 9.92 -0.95 3.33
N PRO A 71 10.73 -1.67 4.13
CA PRO A 71 10.45 -1.93 5.55
C PRO A 71 10.26 -0.66 6.39
N ARG A 72 10.73 0.51 5.94
CA ARG A 72 10.47 1.81 6.58
C ARG A 72 9.02 2.26 6.46
N ILE A 73 8.29 1.75 5.46
CA ILE A 73 6.85 1.99 5.27
C ILE A 73 6.04 0.84 5.89
N ALA A 74 6.36 -0.39 5.53
CA ALA A 74 5.64 -1.59 5.94
C ALA A 74 6.56 -2.80 6.03
N LEU A 75 6.40 -3.61 7.08
CA LEU A 75 7.16 -4.84 7.25
C LEU A 75 6.67 -5.89 6.26
N ALA A 76 7.55 -6.84 5.90
CA ALA A 76 7.18 -7.96 5.03
C ALA A 76 5.98 -8.79 5.51
N ARG A 77 5.69 -8.77 6.82
CA ARG A 77 4.56 -9.49 7.43
C ARG A 77 3.31 -8.62 7.66
N SER A 78 3.35 -7.36 7.26
CA SER A 78 2.20 -6.45 7.39
C SER A 78 0.98 -7.00 6.67
N THR A 79 -0.19 -6.86 7.28
CA THR A 79 -1.46 -7.24 6.66
C THR A 79 -1.82 -6.27 5.55
N VAL A 80 -2.16 -6.79 4.37
CA VAL A 80 -2.49 -6.00 3.18
C VAL A 80 -3.92 -6.31 2.73
N VAL A 81 -4.66 -5.25 2.41
CA VAL A 81 -6.11 -5.27 2.19
C VAL A 81 -6.37 -4.42 0.95
N GLU A 82 -6.83 -5.01 -0.14
CA GLU A 82 -7.20 -4.25 -1.35
C GLU A 82 -8.51 -3.48 -1.15
N THR A 83 -8.50 -2.18 -1.33
CA THR A 83 -9.64 -1.30 -1.11
C THR A 83 -10.14 -0.68 -2.40
N ASP A 84 -11.34 -0.10 -2.34
CA ASP A 84 -11.75 0.87 -3.35
C ASP A 84 -10.99 2.21 -3.19
N LEU A 85 -11.32 3.18 -4.06
CA LEU A 85 -10.71 4.52 -4.02
C LEU A 85 -11.04 5.32 -2.75
N LEU A 86 -12.10 4.91 -2.02
CA LEU A 86 -12.51 5.46 -0.74
C LEU A 86 -11.95 4.65 0.44
N GLU A 87 -10.95 3.80 0.21
CA GLU A 87 -10.28 3.00 1.25
C GLU A 87 -11.19 1.99 1.97
N ARG A 88 -12.34 1.64 1.38
CA ARG A 88 -13.24 0.62 1.92
C ARG A 88 -12.74 -0.77 1.47
N PRO A 89 -12.61 -1.74 2.39
CA PRO A 89 -12.19 -3.10 2.05
C PRO A 89 -13.08 -3.71 0.95
N LEU A 90 -12.46 -4.26 -0.10
CA LEU A 90 -13.20 -5.00 -1.12
C LEU A 90 -13.55 -6.40 -0.60
N PRO A 91 -14.76 -6.94 -0.84
CA PRO A 91 -15.18 -8.25 -0.30
C PRO A 91 -14.36 -9.48 -0.71
N ARG A 92 -13.44 -9.35 -1.68
CA ARG A 92 -12.67 -10.47 -2.28
C ARG A 92 -11.36 -10.79 -1.55
N GLN A 93 -11.26 -10.41 -0.28
CA GLN A 93 -10.00 -10.00 0.32
C GLN A 93 -9.10 -11.07 0.96
N LEU A 94 -8.99 -12.23 0.32
CA LEU A 94 -7.92 -13.17 0.63
C LEU A 94 -7.52 -13.87 -0.67
N ASP A 95 -7.15 -13.14 -1.74
CA ASP A 95 -6.43 -13.82 -2.81
C ASP A 95 -5.10 -14.30 -2.21
N PRO A 96 -4.83 -15.62 -2.14
CA PRO A 96 -3.59 -16.14 -1.60
C PRO A 96 -2.36 -15.64 -2.37
N ARG A 97 -2.55 -15.07 -3.58
CA ARG A 97 -1.49 -14.44 -4.37
C ARG A 97 -1.05 -13.07 -3.83
N PHE A 98 -1.84 -12.41 -2.98
CA PHE A 98 -1.36 -11.27 -2.20
C PHE A 98 -0.54 -11.68 -0.98
N ALA A 99 -0.25 -12.97 -0.80
CA ALA A 99 0.67 -13.41 0.24
C ALA A 99 1.98 -12.66 0.05
N ALA A 100 2.16 -11.65 0.90
CA ALA A 100 3.35 -10.87 1.03
C ALA A 100 4.53 -11.84 1.10
N SER A 101 5.24 -11.99 0.00
CA SER A 101 6.44 -12.82 0.01
C SER A 101 7.55 -11.96 0.60
N SER A 102 8.13 -12.40 1.70
CA SER A 102 9.29 -11.74 2.26
C SER A 102 10.44 -11.91 1.27
N THR A 103 10.88 -10.79 0.69
CA THR A 103 12.15 -10.78 -0.01
C THR A 103 13.28 -10.94 1.01
N ARG A 104 14.46 -11.39 0.56
CA ARG A 104 15.64 -11.61 1.43
C ARG A 104 16.06 -10.34 2.20
N ASP A 105 15.65 -9.17 1.71
CA ASP A 105 16.00 -7.85 2.22
C ASP A 105 14.89 -7.21 3.09
N GLY A 106 13.83 -7.96 3.41
CA GLY A 106 12.77 -7.52 4.32
C GLY A 106 11.70 -6.62 3.71
N TYR A 107 11.72 -6.40 2.39
CA TYR A 107 10.63 -5.71 1.68
C TYR A 107 9.36 -6.55 1.67
N LEU A 108 8.23 -5.86 1.79
CA LEU A 108 6.91 -6.39 1.49
C LEU A 108 6.72 -6.43 -0.04
N ALA A 109 6.59 -7.62 -0.62
CA ALA A 109 6.35 -7.78 -2.06
C ALA A 109 4.89 -8.13 -2.36
N LEU A 110 4.21 -7.29 -3.15
CA LEU A 110 2.85 -7.51 -3.63
C LEU A 110 2.89 -7.94 -5.10
N GLN A 111 2.53 -9.19 -5.37
CA GLN A 111 2.43 -9.71 -6.73
C GLN A 111 1.03 -9.46 -7.28
N LEU A 112 0.95 -8.66 -8.33
CA LEU A 112 -0.31 -8.14 -8.85
C LEU A 112 -0.46 -8.47 -10.34
N GLU A 113 -1.66 -8.87 -10.70
CA GLU A 113 -2.12 -8.92 -12.08
C GLU A 113 -3.06 -7.74 -12.31
N PHE A 114 -2.82 -7.00 -13.39
CA PHE A 114 -3.56 -5.80 -13.77
C PHE A 114 -4.24 -6.00 -15.12
N LYS A 115 -5.46 -5.49 -15.24
CA LYS A 115 -6.12 -5.24 -16.53
C LYS A 115 -5.60 -3.94 -17.17
N PRO A 116 -5.88 -3.70 -18.46
CA PRO A 116 -5.59 -2.41 -19.10
C PRO A 116 -6.16 -1.24 -18.30
N HIS A 117 -5.37 -0.20 -18.05
CA HIS A 117 -5.76 1.01 -17.31
C HIS A 117 -6.33 0.78 -15.90
N GLU A 118 -6.05 -0.38 -15.29
CA GLU A 118 -6.60 -0.72 -13.99
C GLU A 118 -5.89 0.03 -12.86
N ILE A 119 -6.70 0.62 -11.99
CA ILE A 119 -6.24 1.26 -10.75
C ILE A 119 -6.58 0.34 -9.59
N ARG A 120 -5.57 0.00 -8.79
CA ARG A 120 -5.72 -0.80 -7.57
C ARG A 120 -5.22 -0.02 -6.37
N THR A 121 -5.97 -0.08 -5.27
CA THR A 121 -5.64 0.62 -4.03
C THR A 121 -5.48 -0.39 -2.92
N PHE A 122 -4.42 -0.27 -2.12
CA PHE A 122 -4.09 -1.20 -1.05
C PHE A 122 -3.94 -0.44 0.26
N LYS A 123 -4.54 -0.99 1.31
CA LYS A 123 -4.37 -0.56 2.69
C LYS A 123 -3.47 -1.55 3.40
N ILE A 124 -2.36 -1.07 3.94
CA ILE A 124 -1.33 -1.85 4.62
C ILE A 124 -1.36 -1.46 6.09
N PHE A 125 -1.68 -2.41 6.94
CA PHE A 125 -1.78 -2.19 8.38
C PHE A 125 -0.40 -2.33 9.02
N LYS A 126 -0.03 -1.33 9.83
CA LYS A 126 1.15 -1.43 10.69
C LYS A 126 0.83 -2.39 11.86
N GLU A 127 1.82 -3.19 12.22
CA GLU A 127 1.77 -4.01 13.43
C GLU A 127 2.06 -3.18 14.69
#